data_AF-A0AA95SMN1-F1
#
_entry.id   AF-A0AA95SMN1-F1
#
_cell.length_a   1.000
_cell.length_b   1.000
_cell.length_c   1.000
_cell.angle_alpha   90.00
_cell.angle_beta   90.00
_cell.angle_gamma   90.00
#
_symmetry.space_group_name_H-M   'P 1'
#
loop_
_entity.id
_entity.type
_entity.pdbx_description
1 polymer ?
#
loop_
_entity_poly.entity_id
_entity_poly.type
_entity_poly.pdbx_seq_one_letter_code
_entity_poly.pdbx_strand_id
1 'polypeptide(L)'
;MVPSVQKTLDLTPELLRATAEELGWLESSESLIVQRIEALADPSSLPQASQRTRALLKGSLLLYLFAIWEAHLPPDFKEWMTELELQEFEAYEHIRDSVAHAKLGQRAEFRRRRKAFEAFHPFAGVSWDSHTDAIDIADSFVVNEFFSFMMGMSAQLAGRIHGDVKPIRK
;
A
#
# COMPACT_ATOMS: atom_id res chain seq x y z
N MET A 1 2.58 -18.49 25.95
CA MET A 1 2.18 -18.25 24.55
C MET A 1 0.70 -17.90 24.54
N VAL A 2 0.30 -16.72 24.05
CA VAL A 2 -1.11 -16.32 24.04
C VAL A 2 -1.80 -17.03 22.85
N PRO A 3 -2.81 -17.88 23.06
CA PRO A 3 -3.45 -18.68 22.00
C PRO A 3 -4.01 -17.86 20.84
N SER A 4 -4.33 -16.58 21.07
CA SER A 4 -4.83 -15.67 20.04
C SER A 4 -3.79 -15.35 18.97
N VAL A 5 -2.51 -15.23 19.36
CA VAL A 5 -1.43 -14.84 18.45
C VAL A 5 -1.11 -15.98 17.48
N GLN A 6 -1.01 -17.21 17.96
CA GLN A 6 -0.77 -18.37 17.10
C GLN A 6 -1.92 -18.55 16.09
N LYS A 7 -3.17 -18.39 16.54
CA LYS A 7 -4.34 -18.47 15.66
C LYS A 7 -4.35 -17.37 14.58
N THR A 8 -3.94 -16.15 14.91
CA THR A 8 -3.78 -15.07 13.93
C THR A 8 -2.71 -15.39 12.90
N LEU A 9 -1.57 -15.95 13.32
CA LEU A 9 -0.47 -16.32 12.42
C LEU A 9 -0.79 -17.51 11.51
N ASP A 10 -1.59 -18.47 12.00
CA ASP A 10 -2.02 -19.63 11.21
C ASP A 10 -3.06 -19.25 10.13
N LEU A 11 -3.81 -18.16 10.33
CA LEU A 11 -4.79 -17.64 9.36
C LEU A 11 -4.14 -16.80 8.25
N THR A 12 -2.93 -16.27 8.48
CA THR A 12 -2.25 -15.36 7.55
C THR A 12 -2.01 -15.97 6.17
N PRO A 13 -1.54 -17.23 6.01
CA PRO A 13 -1.31 -17.81 4.68
C PRO A 13 -2.59 -17.96 3.84
N GLU A 14 -3.70 -18.37 4.47
CA GLU A 14 -5.00 -18.51 3.78
C GLU A 14 -5.55 -17.14 3.38
N LEU A 15 -5.42 -16.15 4.26
CA LEU A 15 -5.79 -14.77 4.00
C LEU A 15 -4.96 -14.16 2.87
N LEU A 16 -3.65 -14.38 2.88
CA LEU A 16 -2.73 -13.90 1.87
C LEU A 16 -3.05 -14.51 0.49
N ARG A 17 -3.40 -15.80 0.43
CA ARG A 17 -3.88 -16.44 -0.81
C ARG A 17 -5.21 -15.85 -1.28
N ALA A 18 -6.18 -15.67 -0.39
CA ALA A 18 -7.47 -15.05 -0.73
C ALA A 18 -7.26 -13.59 -1.23
N THR A 19 -6.37 -12.85 -0.58
CA THR A 19 -5.98 -11.49 -0.98
C THR A 19 -5.30 -11.49 -2.35
N ALA A 20 -4.45 -12.48 -2.65
CA ALA A 20 -3.81 -12.61 -3.97
C ALA A 20 -4.84 -12.86 -5.08
N GLU A 21 -5.79 -13.77 -4.83
CA GLU A 21 -6.87 -14.09 -5.78
C GLU A 21 -7.74 -12.85 -6.02
N GLU A 22 -8.15 -12.17 -4.95
CA GLU A 22 -8.97 -10.96 -5.04
C GLU A 22 -8.22 -9.82 -5.73
N LEU A 23 -6.93 -9.64 -5.45
CA LEU A 23 -6.11 -8.64 -6.14
C LEU A 23 -6.09 -8.90 -7.65
N GLY A 24 -5.94 -10.15 -8.09
CA GLY A 24 -6.01 -10.50 -9.51
C GLY A 24 -7.37 -10.17 -10.16
N TRP A 25 -8.48 -10.36 -9.44
CA TRP A 25 -9.82 -9.95 -9.91
C TRP A 25 -9.96 -8.43 -9.99
N LEU A 26 -9.37 -7.72 -9.05
CA LEU A 26 -9.43 -6.26 -8.99
C LEU A 26 -8.56 -5.61 -10.08
N GLU A 27 -7.35 -6.11 -10.31
CA GLU A 27 -6.47 -5.64 -11.40
C GLU A 27 -7.08 -5.90 -12.79
N SER A 28 -7.69 -7.07 -13.00
CA SER A 28 -8.38 -7.37 -14.27
C SER A 28 -9.60 -6.46 -14.48
N SER A 29 -10.32 -6.10 -13.40
CA SER A 29 -11.43 -5.15 -13.44
C SER A 29 -10.95 -3.72 -13.72
N GLU A 30 -9.79 -3.31 -13.23
CA GLU A 30 -9.20 -1.99 -13.52
C GLU A 30 -9.05 -1.79 -15.04
N SER A 31 -8.47 -2.76 -15.75
CA SER A 31 -8.29 -2.68 -17.21
C SER A 31 -9.61 -2.47 -17.95
N LEU A 32 -10.67 -3.17 -17.54
CA LEU A 32 -12.00 -3.06 -18.15
C LEU A 32 -12.65 -1.69 -17.86
N ILE A 33 -12.50 -1.17 -16.65
CA ILE A 33 -13.03 0.14 -16.25
C ILE A 33 -12.32 1.25 -17.04
N VAL A 34 -10.98 1.19 -17.12
CA VAL A 34 -10.18 2.16 -17.87
C VAL A 34 -10.59 2.16 -19.34
N GLN A 35 -10.66 1.00 -20.00
CA GLN A 35 -11.10 0.88 -21.40
C GLN A 35 -12.50 1.46 -21.63
N ARG A 36 -13.42 1.26 -20.69
CA ARG A 36 -14.79 1.78 -20.79
C ARG A 36 -14.84 3.29 -20.65
N ILE A 37 -14.05 3.88 -19.74
CA ILE A 37 -13.94 5.35 -19.63
C ILE A 37 -13.29 5.92 -20.88
N GLU A 38 -12.25 5.27 -21.41
CA GLU A 38 -11.60 5.69 -22.64
C GLU A 38 -12.55 5.71 -23.85
N ALA A 39 -13.45 4.72 -23.94
CA ALA A 39 -14.46 4.66 -25.00
C ALA A 39 -15.57 5.72 -24.89
N LEU A 40 -15.78 6.30 -23.71
CA LEU A 40 -16.83 7.29 -23.43
C LEU A 40 -16.31 8.73 -23.31
N ALA A 41 -15.00 8.91 -23.22
CA ALA A 41 -14.37 10.22 -23.05
C ALA A 41 -14.26 10.99 -24.37
N ASP A 42 -14.35 12.32 -24.28
CA ASP A 42 -14.00 13.19 -25.41
C ASP A 42 -12.49 13.09 -25.69
N PRO A 43 -12.03 12.98 -26.96
CA PRO A 43 -10.62 12.77 -27.29
C PRO A 43 -9.67 13.80 -26.68
N SER A 44 -10.12 15.05 -26.49
CA SER A 44 -9.30 16.10 -25.89
C SER A 44 -9.04 15.90 -24.39
N SER A 45 -9.92 15.15 -23.71
CA SER A 45 -9.88 14.87 -22.27
C SER A 45 -9.35 13.48 -21.93
N LEU A 46 -9.21 12.61 -22.94
CA LEU A 46 -8.91 11.19 -22.81
C LEU A 46 -7.65 10.89 -21.97
N PRO A 47 -6.48 11.55 -22.18
CA PRO A 47 -5.28 11.24 -21.41
C PRO A 47 -5.47 11.51 -19.91
N GLN A 48 -6.08 12.65 -19.57
CA GLN A 48 -6.31 13.05 -18.19
C GLN A 48 -7.39 12.18 -17.51
N ALA A 49 -8.44 11.81 -18.25
CA ALA A 49 -9.49 10.93 -17.75
C ALA A 49 -8.95 9.52 -17.45
N SER A 50 -8.14 8.95 -18.33
CA SER A 50 -7.51 7.64 -18.13
C SER A 50 -6.55 7.66 -16.94
N GLN A 51 -5.67 8.67 -16.87
CA GLN A 51 -4.71 8.85 -15.77
C GLN A 51 -5.41 8.96 -14.40
N ARG A 52 -6.43 9.82 -14.28
CA ARG A 52 -7.20 9.97 -13.04
C ARG A 52 -7.92 8.69 -12.64
N THR A 53 -8.45 7.95 -13.61
CA THR A 53 -9.14 6.68 -13.36
C THR A 53 -8.19 5.64 -12.80
N ARG A 54 -7.00 5.47 -13.42
CA ARG A 54 -5.95 4.57 -12.91
C ARG A 54 -5.49 4.97 -11.51
N ALA A 55 -5.22 6.25 -11.29
CA ALA A 55 -4.81 6.74 -9.97
C ALA A 55 -5.86 6.44 -8.89
N LEU A 56 -7.14 6.66 -9.19
CA LEU A 56 -8.24 6.38 -8.27
C LEU A 56 -8.36 4.87 -7.96
N LEU A 57 -8.28 4.03 -8.98
CA LEU A 57 -8.37 2.57 -8.83
C LEU A 57 -7.20 2.05 -8.01
N LYS A 58 -5.96 2.41 -8.35
CA LYS A 58 -4.77 2.03 -7.58
C LYS A 58 -4.82 2.54 -6.14
N GLY A 59 -5.29 3.77 -5.93
CA GLY A 59 -5.46 4.32 -4.58
C GLY A 59 -6.48 3.53 -3.76
N SER A 60 -7.59 3.14 -4.38
CA SER A 60 -8.62 2.30 -3.75
C SER A 60 -8.10 0.92 -3.40
N LEU A 61 -7.32 0.29 -4.29
CA LEU A 61 -6.67 -1.00 -4.04
C LEU A 61 -5.66 -0.92 -2.90
N LEU A 62 -4.85 0.14 -2.86
CA LEU A 62 -3.89 0.35 -1.79
C LEU A 62 -4.61 0.48 -0.43
N LEU A 63 -5.70 1.24 -0.35
CA LEU A 63 -6.52 1.35 0.86
C LEU A 63 -7.09 0.01 1.30
N TYR A 64 -7.58 -0.78 0.34
CA TYR A 64 -8.13 -2.09 0.59
C TYR A 64 -7.08 -3.05 1.17
N LEU A 65 -5.90 -3.12 0.56
CA LEU A 65 -4.78 -3.95 1.01
C LEU A 65 -4.35 -3.60 2.44
N PHE A 66 -4.25 -2.29 2.76
CA PHE A 66 -3.96 -1.84 4.11
C PHE A 66 -5.03 -2.29 5.11
N ALA A 67 -6.31 -2.12 4.76
CA ALA A 67 -7.43 -2.46 5.63
C ALA A 67 -7.47 -3.96 5.96
N ILE A 68 -7.29 -4.83 4.96
CA ILE A 68 -7.22 -6.28 5.19
C ILE A 68 -6.03 -6.61 6.07
N TRP A 69 -4.84 -6.10 5.73
CA TRP A 69 -3.62 -6.53 6.39
C TRP A 69 -3.58 -6.10 7.85
N GLU A 70 -3.81 -4.82 8.13
CA GLU A 70 -3.77 -4.28 9.49
C GLU A 70 -4.84 -4.92 10.39
N ALA A 71 -6.01 -5.30 9.85
CA ALA A 71 -7.05 -5.98 10.62
C ALA A 71 -6.64 -7.36 11.15
N HIS A 72 -5.62 -7.98 10.55
CA HIS A 72 -5.10 -9.30 10.91
C HIS A 72 -3.75 -9.24 11.62
N LEU A 73 -3.24 -8.05 11.92
CA LEU A 73 -2.02 -7.88 12.69
C LEU A 73 -2.34 -7.54 14.15
N PRO A 74 -1.48 -7.93 15.11
CA PRO A 74 -1.57 -7.44 16.48
C PRO A 74 -1.51 -5.91 16.52
N PRO A 75 -2.22 -5.22 17.44
CA PRO A 75 -2.21 -3.76 17.51
C PRO A 75 -0.81 -3.13 17.66
N ASP A 76 0.13 -3.87 18.26
CA ASP A 76 1.51 -3.48 18.47
C ASP A 76 2.47 -4.02 17.39
N PHE A 77 1.99 -4.57 16.27
CA PHE A 77 2.83 -5.20 15.23
C PHE A 77 3.99 -4.33 14.78
N LYS A 78 3.79 -3.01 14.77
CA LYS A 78 4.83 -2.05 14.41
C LYS A 78 6.04 -2.23 15.29
N GLU A 79 5.94 -2.56 16.59
CA GLU A 79 7.05 -2.82 17.52
C GLU A 79 7.94 -4.03 17.13
N TRP A 80 7.42 -4.92 16.30
CA TRP A 80 8.08 -6.14 15.85
C TRP A 80 8.81 -5.97 14.51
N MET A 81 8.70 -4.77 13.91
CA MET A 81 9.43 -4.36 12.71
C MET A 81 10.80 -3.79 13.06
N THR A 82 11.80 -4.10 12.24
CA THR A 82 13.10 -3.41 12.27
C THR A 82 12.94 -1.94 11.87
N GLU A 83 13.96 -1.12 12.09
CA GLU A 83 13.89 0.30 11.73
C GLU A 83 13.69 0.49 10.22
N LEU A 84 14.38 -0.30 9.38
CA LEU A 84 14.25 -0.22 7.92
C LEU A 84 12.85 -0.59 7.45
N GLU A 85 12.30 -1.70 7.97
CA GLU A 85 10.96 -2.18 7.62
C GLU A 85 9.87 -1.21 8.08
N LEU A 86 10.05 -0.59 9.25
CA LEU A 86 9.14 0.43 9.74
C LEU A 86 9.19 1.67 8.85
N GLN A 87 10.37 2.10 8.42
CA GLN A 87 10.51 3.23 7.50
C GLN A 87 9.87 2.91 6.13
N GLU A 88 10.08 1.71 5.60
CA GLU A 88 9.44 1.28 4.35
C GLU A 88 7.91 1.25 4.48
N PHE A 89 7.39 0.68 5.58
CA PHE A 89 5.96 0.70 5.89
C PHE A 89 5.42 2.13 6.03
N GLU A 90 6.14 3.03 6.69
CA GLU A 90 5.78 4.45 6.83
C GLU A 90 5.76 5.18 5.48
N ALA A 91 6.59 4.78 4.52
CA ALA A 91 6.55 5.30 3.15
C ALA A 91 5.28 4.85 2.41
N TYR A 92 4.86 3.58 2.56
CA TYR A 92 3.57 3.12 2.05
C TYR A 92 2.38 3.80 2.73
N GLU A 93 2.43 4.01 4.06
CA GLU A 93 1.40 4.77 4.79
C GLU A 93 1.31 6.21 4.25
N HIS A 94 2.44 6.85 3.95
CA HIS A 94 2.45 8.19 3.34
C HIS A 94 1.71 8.22 1.99
N ILE A 95 1.96 7.21 1.13
CA ILE A 95 1.29 7.11 -0.17
C ILE A 95 -0.20 6.84 0.02
N ARG A 96 -0.55 5.85 0.85
CA ARG A 96 -1.95 5.56 1.22
C ARG A 96 -2.67 6.82 1.69
N ASP A 97 -2.12 7.54 2.66
CA ASP A 97 -2.75 8.72 3.23
C ASP A 97 -2.89 9.85 2.20
N SER A 98 -1.94 9.95 1.27
CA SER A 98 -1.95 10.92 0.17
C SER A 98 -2.98 10.58 -0.92
N VAL A 99 -3.36 9.30 -1.08
CA VAL A 99 -4.41 8.87 -2.02
C VAL A 99 -5.78 8.69 -1.36
N ALA A 100 -5.84 8.47 -0.04
CA ALA A 100 -7.06 8.29 0.75
C ALA A 100 -7.90 9.57 0.87
N HIS A 101 -7.23 10.71 0.86
CA HIS A 101 -7.87 11.99 1.08
C HIS A 101 -8.18 12.70 -0.24
N ALA A 102 -9.41 13.22 -0.30
CA ALA A 102 -9.99 14.14 -1.27
C ALA A 102 -9.22 15.48 -1.37
N LYS A 103 -7.92 15.42 -1.69
CA LYS A 103 -6.97 16.54 -1.75
C LYS A 103 -6.70 17.02 -3.18
N LEU A 104 -7.42 16.49 -4.18
CA LEU A 104 -7.16 16.77 -5.60
C LEU A 104 -5.69 16.51 -6.01
N GLY A 105 -4.97 15.62 -5.29
CA GLY A 105 -3.57 15.28 -5.55
C GLY A 105 -2.54 15.81 -4.55
N GLN A 106 -2.89 16.67 -3.59
CA GLN A 106 -1.92 17.19 -2.60
C GLN A 106 -1.53 16.14 -1.54
N ARG A 107 -0.22 16.01 -1.24
CA ARG A 107 0.32 15.06 -0.24
C ARG A 107 -0.24 15.28 1.17
N ALA A 108 -0.30 14.20 1.95
CA ALA A 108 -0.65 14.24 3.37
C ALA A 108 0.51 14.80 4.22
N GLU A 109 0.22 15.71 5.16
CA GLU A 109 1.23 16.31 6.04
C GLU A 109 1.47 15.47 7.30
N PHE A 110 2.16 14.33 7.16
CA PHE A 110 2.65 13.55 8.29
C PHE A 110 4.17 13.52 8.30
N ARG A 111 4.80 14.43 9.07
CA ARG A 111 6.24 14.74 9.01
C ARG A 111 7.18 13.53 9.07
N ARG A 112 6.84 12.49 9.84
CA ARG A 112 7.67 11.27 9.95
C ARG A 112 7.55 10.39 8.70
N ARG A 113 6.31 10.06 8.30
CA ARG A 113 5.98 9.26 7.11
C ARG A 113 6.48 9.91 5.82
N ARG A 114 6.34 11.23 5.73
CA ARG A 114 6.89 12.06 4.64
C ARG A 114 8.39 11.89 4.49
N LYS A 115 9.15 11.96 5.60
CA LYS A 115 10.60 11.78 5.57
C LYS A 115 11.00 10.38 5.12
N ALA A 116 10.25 9.36 5.54
CA ALA A 116 10.50 7.99 5.11
C ALA A 116 10.29 7.84 3.60
N PHE A 117 9.17 8.34 3.06
CA PHE A 117 8.93 8.38 1.60
C PHE A 117 10.03 9.13 0.84
N GLU A 118 10.44 10.31 1.33
CA GLU A 118 11.51 11.11 0.71
C GLU A 118 12.87 10.40 0.73
N ALA A 119 13.17 9.65 1.79
CA ALA A 119 14.43 8.90 1.92
C ALA A 119 14.54 7.73 0.93
N PHE A 120 13.43 7.09 0.58
CA PHE A 120 13.41 5.98 -0.38
C PHE A 120 13.11 6.40 -1.81
N HIS A 121 12.94 7.69 -2.10
CA HIS A 121 12.60 8.15 -3.44
C HIS A 121 13.76 7.92 -4.44
N PRO A 122 13.54 7.36 -5.65
CA PRO A 122 12.26 6.93 -6.21
C PRO A 122 11.71 5.66 -5.54
N PHE A 123 10.45 5.73 -5.08
CA PHE A 123 9.82 4.64 -4.32
C PHE A 123 8.62 4.07 -5.09
N ALA A 124 8.68 2.78 -5.39
CA ALA A 124 7.63 2.03 -6.09
C ALA A 124 7.09 2.67 -7.40
N GLY A 125 7.94 3.46 -8.08
CA GLY A 125 7.57 4.16 -9.32
C GLY A 125 6.54 5.28 -9.15
N VAL A 126 6.31 5.74 -7.92
CA VAL A 126 5.44 6.89 -7.65
C VAL A 126 6.11 8.16 -8.18
N SER A 127 5.39 8.92 -8.99
CA SER A 127 5.82 10.23 -9.46
C SER A 127 5.54 11.27 -8.38
N TRP A 128 6.50 12.17 -8.13
CA TRP A 128 6.35 13.27 -7.19
C TRP A 128 6.70 14.59 -7.86
N ASP A 129 5.72 15.50 -7.88
CA ASP A 129 5.94 16.90 -8.24
C ASP A 129 6.23 17.70 -6.96
N SER A 130 7.47 18.14 -6.81
CA SER A 130 7.93 18.92 -5.66
C SER A 130 7.44 20.37 -5.67
N HIS A 131 7.00 20.91 -6.82
CA HIS A 131 6.47 22.26 -6.93
C HIS A 131 5.02 22.35 -6.43
N THR A 132 4.23 21.32 -6.74
CA THR A 132 2.82 21.23 -6.31
C THR A 132 2.63 20.37 -5.06
N ASP A 133 3.71 19.76 -4.56
CA ASP A 133 3.75 18.77 -3.48
C ASP A 133 2.70 17.67 -3.66
N ALA A 134 2.58 17.19 -4.90
CA ALA A 134 1.59 16.21 -5.34
C ALA A 134 2.24 14.89 -5.75
N ILE A 135 1.63 13.77 -5.38
CA ILE A 135 2.03 12.46 -5.88
C ILE A 135 1.05 11.96 -6.94
N ASP A 136 1.59 11.26 -7.93
CA ASP A 136 0.80 10.52 -8.90
C ASP A 136 1.22 9.05 -8.89
N ILE A 137 0.23 8.18 -8.76
CA ILE A 137 0.40 6.73 -8.71
C ILE A 137 -0.17 6.02 -9.95
N ALA A 138 -0.73 6.76 -10.92
CA ALA A 138 -1.43 6.21 -12.09
C ALA A 138 -0.59 5.17 -12.85
N ASP A 139 0.71 5.42 -13.02
CA ASP A 139 1.64 4.52 -13.72
C ASP A 139 2.65 3.87 -12.77
N SER A 140 2.45 3.99 -11.45
CA SER A 140 3.31 3.37 -10.44
C SER A 140 3.04 1.86 -10.28
N PHE A 141 3.97 1.15 -9.66
CA PHE A 141 3.83 -0.26 -9.30
C PHE A 141 3.58 -0.44 -7.78
N VAL A 142 3.13 0.63 -7.10
CA VAL A 142 2.97 0.70 -5.63
C VAL A 142 2.04 -0.35 -5.04
N VAL A 143 0.95 -0.70 -5.73
CA VAL A 143 0.01 -1.72 -5.25
C VAL A 143 0.68 -3.08 -5.18
N ASN A 144 1.43 -3.46 -6.22
CA ASN A 144 2.11 -4.74 -6.30
C ASN A 144 3.33 -4.84 -5.38
N GLU A 145 4.07 -3.74 -5.24
CA GLU A 145 5.16 -3.63 -4.26
C GLU A 145 4.63 -3.72 -2.83
N PHE A 146 3.53 -3.01 -2.52
CA PHE A 146 2.92 -3.10 -1.19
C PHE A 146 2.36 -4.49 -0.91
N PHE A 147 1.73 -5.13 -1.88
CA PHE A 147 1.28 -6.51 -1.74
C PHE A 147 2.46 -7.47 -1.48
N SER A 148 3.56 -7.33 -2.21
CA SER A 148 4.78 -8.11 -2.01
C SER A 148 5.40 -7.86 -0.62
N PHE A 149 5.40 -6.60 -0.18
CA PHE A 149 5.80 -6.21 1.16
C PHE A 149 4.92 -6.88 2.22
N MET A 150 3.59 -6.84 2.08
CA MET A 150 2.66 -7.51 3.01
C MET A 150 2.93 -9.01 3.11
N MET A 151 3.14 -9.69 1.98
CA MET A 151 3.45 -11.12 1.93
C MET A 151 4.74 -11.44 2.69
N GLY A 152 5.83 -10.73 2.38
CA GLY A 152 7.13 -10.94 3.00
C GLY A 152 7.14 -10.57 4.48
N MET A 153 6.55 -9.43 4.82
CA MET A 153 6.50 -8.90 6.18
C MET A 153 5.65 -9.78 7.10
N SER A 154 4.54 -10.32 6.61
CA SER A 154 3.70 -11.25 7.38
C SER A 154 4.49 -12.48 7.85
N ALA A 155 5.30 -13.06 6.97
CA ALA A 155 6.14 -14.22 7.31
C ALA A 155 7.22 -13.86 8.34
N GLN A 156 7.85 -12.69 8.19
CA GLN A 156 8.89 -12.21 9.12
C GLN A 156 8.31 -11.88 10.50
N LEU A 157 7.18 -11.17 10.55
CA LEU A 157 6.47 -10.85 11.79
C LEU A 157 6.02 -12.12 12.50
N ALA A 158 5.48 -13.11 11.78
CA ALA A 158 5.10 -14.40 12.34
C ALA A 158 6.28 -15.08 13.06
N GLY A 159 7.44 -15.15 12.41
CA GLY A 159 8.64 -15.73 12.99
C GLY A 159 9.13 -14.98 14.24
N ARG A 160 9.16 -13.65 14.21
CA ARG A 160 9.63 -12.83 15.35
C ARG A 160 8.68 -12.88 16.53
N ILE A 161 7.38 -12.82 16.27
CA ILE A 161 6.34 -12.91 17.30
C ILE A 161 6.36 -14.30 17.94
N HIS A 162 6.49 -15.36 17.14
CA HIS A 162 6.61 -16.72 17.67
C HIS A 162 7.88 -16.91 18.51
N GLY A 163 9.00 -16.33 18.07
CA GLY A 163 10.27 -16.35 18.81
C GLY A 163 10.34 -15.41 20.01
N ASP A 164 9.36 -14.51 20.18
CA ASP A 164 9.36 -13.42 21.17
C ASP A 164 10.64 -12.56 21.13
N VAL A 165 11.16 -12.30 19.92
CA VAL A 165 12.38 -11.52 19.71
C VAL A 165 12.04 -10.22 18.99
N LYS A 166 11.93 -9.12 19.75
CA LYS A 166 11.78 -7.78 19.18
C LYS A 166 13.12 -7.27 18.62
N PRO A 167 13.13 -6.63 17.45
CA PRO A 167 14.34 -6.05 16.89
C PRO A 167 14.79 -4.82 17.69
N ILE A 168 16.10 -4.62 17.79
CA ILE A 168 16.69 -3.43 18.40
C ILE A 168 16.63 -2.29 17.37
N ARG A 169 15.95 -1.19 17.72
CA ARG A 169 15.96 0.05 16.93
C ARG A 169 17.11 0.93 17.39
N LYS A 170 17.94 1.38 16.46
CA LYS A 170 19.03 2.32 16.70
C LYS A 170 18.80 3.57 15.87
#